data_AF-A0A520XRX1-F1
#
_entry.id   AF-A0A520XRX1-F1
#
_cell.length_a   1.000
_cell.length_b   1.000
_cell.length_c   1.000
_cell.angle_alpha   90.00
_cell.angle_beta   90.00
_cell.angle_gamma   90.00
#
_symmetry.space_group_name_H-M   'P 1'
#
loop_
_entity.id
_entity.type
_entity.pdbx_description
1 polymer ?
#
loop_
_entity_poly.entity_id
_entity_poly.type
_entity_poly.pdbx_seq_one_letter_code
_entity_poly.pdbx_strand_id
1 'polypeptide(L)'
;MCSVHESETGPDGDTWLAITHEEPPISAAYSWAVQPDCGAVVLFSGTARDHSAGRPDVSLLAYEAYEERLIERFEGLVVEIRAQWPEVRRVVVMHRVGEVPIGESTVIVVASSPHRDVAFEAARYGIDRLKATAPVWKREVWSEGESWGLDAREIEDLGVPAPGGSR
;
A
#
# COMPACT_ATOMS: atom_id res chain seq x y z
N MET A 1 2.03 -4.74 30.73
CA MET A 1 3.07 -4.99 29.72
C MET A 1 2.36 -5.45 28.47
N CYS A 2 1.99 -4.51 27.59
CA CYS A 2 1.38 -4.85 26.31
C CYS A 2 2.55 -5.22 25.39
N SER A 3 2.60 -6.48 24.97
CA SER A 3 3.59 -6.96 24.00
C SER A 3 3.26 -6.30 22.67
N VAL A 4 4.12 -5.37 22.24
CA VAL A 4 4.12 -4.87 20.87
C VAL A 4 4.44 -6.05 19.95
N HIS A 5 3.48 -6.44 19.11
CA HIS A 5 3.78 -7.31 17.98
C HIS A 5 4.41 -6.41 16.92
N GLU A 6 5.74 -6.32 16.92
CA GLU A 6 6.50 -5.86 15.76
C GLU A 6 6.20 -6.82 14.60
N SER A 7 5.30 -6.44 13.69
CA SER A 7 5.18 -7.11 12.39
C SER A 7 6.31 -6.61 11.47
N GLU A 8 7.55 -6.88 11.88
CA GLU A 8 8.76 -6.71 11.06
C GLU A 8 8.81 -7.78 9.96
N THR A 9 7.93 -7.69 8.97
CA THR A 9 8.15 -8.42 7.71
C THR A 9 9.16 -7.61 6.89
N GLY A 10 10.43 -7.98 7.04
CA GLY A 10 11.50 -7.55 6.15
C GLY A 10 11.29 -8.05 4.71
N PRO A 11 12.19 -7.72 3.79
CA PRO A 11 12.11 -8.25 2.44
C PRO A 11 12.20 -9.78 2.43
N ASP A 12 11.27 -10.43 1.73
CA ASP A 12 11.29 -11.86 1.43
C ASP A 12 11.45 -12.07 -0.08
N GLY A 13 12.64 -12.55 -0.46
CA GLY A 13 13.03 -12.71 -1.87
C GLY A 13 12.92 -11.38 -2.63
N ASP A 14 12.00 -11.34 -3.58
CA ASP A 14 11.72 -10.19 -4.43
C ASP A 14 10.45 -9.41 -4.02
N THR A 15 9.98 -9.61 -2.79
CA THR A 15 8.79 -8.95 -2.26
C THR A 15 9.06 -8.34 -0.88
N TRP A 16 8.57 -7.13 -0.62
CA TRP A 16 8.63 -6.52 0.72
C TRP A 16 7.26 -5.97 1.11
N LEU A 17 6.62 -6.65 2.06
CA LEU A 17 5.29 -6.30 2.57
C LEU A 17 5.43 -5.83 4.01
N ALA A 18 4.72 -4.79 4.42
CA ALA A 18 4.69 -4.39 5.83
C ALA A 18 3.43 -3.60 6.19
N ILE A 19 2.96 -3.81 7.41
CA ILE A 19 2.08 -2.86 8.10
C ILE A 19 2.97 -2.12 9.09
N THR A 20 2.96 -0.79 9.07
CA THR A 20 3.86 0.02 9.89
C THR A 20 3.09 0.93 10.83
N HIS A 21 3.68 1.30 11.96
CA HIS A 21 3.16 2.39 12.81
C HIS A 21 3.90 3.71 12.57
N GLU A 22 5.06 3.65 11.92
CA GLU A 22 5.89 4.79 11.53
C GLU A 22 5.77 5.07 10.03
N GLU A 23 6.30 6.22 9.57
CA GLU A 23 6.33 6.54 8.15
C GLU A 23 7.08 5.44 7.37
N PRO A 24 6.51 4.92 6.25
CA PRO A 24 7.19 3.93 5.44
C PRO A 24 8.58 4.42 4.99
N PRO A 25 9.63 3.58 5.02
CA PRO A 25 11.00 4.01 4.74
C PRO A 25 11.24 4.21 3.23
N ILE A 26 10.73 5.32 2.68
CA ILE A 26 10.64 5.62 1.23
C ILE A 26 11.96 5.37 0.49
N SER A 27 13.06 5.94 1.00
CA SER A 27 14.38 5.83 0.36
C SER A 27 14.91 4.40 0.39
N ALA A 28 14.69 3.67 1.48
CA ALA A 28 15.12 2.28 1.60
C ALA A 28 14.29 1.37 0.68
N ALA A 29 12.97 1.57 0.62
CA ALA A 29 12.08 0.84 -0.27
C ALA A 29 12.45 1.05 -1.75
N TYR A 30 12.69 2.31 -2.16
CA TYR A 30 13.16 2.62 -3.51
C TYR A 30 14.51 1.95 -3.81
N SER A 31 15.50 2.13 -2.93
CA SER A 31 16.86 1.60 -3.12
C SER A 31 16.87 0.07 -3.17
N TRP A 32 16.05 -0.58 -2.34
CA TRP A 32 15.88 -2.02 -2.35
C TRP A 32 15.23 -2.51 -3.66
N ALA A 33 14.30 -1.76 -4.26
CA ALA A 33 13.65 -2.17 -5.50
C ALA A 33 14.56 -2.07 -6.75
N VAL A 34 15.66 -1.31 -6.69
CA VAL A 34 16.62 -1.19 -7.79
C VAL A 34 17.29 -2.54 -8.05
N GLN A 35 17.30 -2.98 -9.32
CA GLN A 35 17.95 -4.20 -9.79
C GLN A 35 18.82 -3.92 -11.02
N PRO A 36 19.95 -4.64 -11.23
CA PRO A 36 20.83 -4.44 -12.38
C PRO A 36 20.14 -4.65 -13.74
N ASP A 37 19.12 -5.50 -13.82
CA ASP A 37 18.34 -5.80 -15.03
C ASP A 37 17.06 -4.97 -15.16
N CYS A 38 16.79 -4.06 -14.22
CA CYS A 38 15.67 -3.13 -14.25
C CYS A 38 16.10 -1.74 -14.75
N GLY A 39 15.51 -1.30 -15.86
CA GLY A 39 15.66 0.08 -16.35
C GLY A 39 14.73 1.08 -15.66
N ALA A 40 13.79 0.62 -14.83
CA ALA A 40 12.83 1.47 -14.15
C ALA A 40 12.45 0.97 -12.75
N VAL A 41 12.24 1.93 -11.85
CA VAL A 41 11.57 1.76 -10.56
C VAL A 41 10.53 2.86 -10.47
N VAL A 42 9.28 2.49 -10.18
CA VAL A 42 8.20 3.44 -9.92
C VAL A 42 7.77 3.28 -8.47
N LEU A 43 7.74 4.40 -7.75
CA LEU A 43 7.25 4.49 -6.38
C LEU A 43 6.03 5.41 -6.37
N PHE A 44 4.92 4.89 -5.88
CA PHE A 44 3.78 5.67 -5.45
C PHE A 44 3.87 5.89 -3.93
N SER A 45 3.66 7.12 -3.47
CA SER A 45 3.41 7.44 -2.06
C SER A 45 2.08 8.19 -1.93
N GLY A 46 1.20 7.68 -1.08
CA GLY A 46 -0.02 8.36 -0.68
C GLY A 46 0.21 9.14 0.61
N THR A 47 0.16 10.46 0.54
CA THR A 47 0.42 11.34 1.69
C THR A 47 -0.86 11.91 2.28
N ALA A 48 -0.85 12.15 3.60
CA ALA A 48 -1.93 12.84 4.29
C ALA A 48 -2.05 14.29 3.81
N ARG A 49 -3.26 14.76 3.52
CA ARG A 49 -3.55 16.15 3.10
C ARG A 49 -4.32 16.87 4.20
N ASP A 50 -4.15 18.18 4.28
CA ASP A 50 -4.81 19.09 5.22
C ASP A 50 -6.28 19.39 4.90
N HIS A 51 -6.88 18.69 3.95
CA HIS A 51 -8.27 18.91 3.57
C HIS A 51 -8.91 17.66 2.94
N SER A 52 -10.21 17.55 3.17
CA SER A 52 -11.11 16.58 2.55
C SER A 52 -12.40 17.26 2.11
N ALA A 53 -13.23 16.56 1.32
CA ALA A 53 -14.49 17.12 0.83
C ALA A 53 -15.39 17.55 2.00
N GLY A 54 -15.69 18.85 2.10
CA GLY A 54 -16.47 19.43 3.20
C GLY A 54 -15.74 19.54 4.54
N ARG A 55 -14.43 19.30 4.58
CA ARG A 55 -13.59 19.33 5.78
C ARG A 55 -12.29 20.10 5.49
N PRO A 56 -12.30 21.44 5.55
CA PRO A 56 -11.07 22.22 5.54
C PRO A 56 -10.29 22.00 6.85
N ASP A 57 -8.99 22.28 6.83
CA ASP A 57 -8.11 22.29 8.01
C ASP A 57 -8.04 20.96 8.77
N VAL A 58 -7.97 19.84 8.06
CA VAL A 58 -7.66 18.52 8.63
C VAL A 58 -6.25 18.58 9.22
N SER A 59 -6.12 18.27 10.51
CA SER A 59 -4.85 18.34 11.24
C SER A 59 -4.19 16.98 11.42
N LEU A 60 -4.96 15.89 11.31
CA LEU A 60 -4.48 14.53 11.54
C LEU A 60 -5.36 13.51 10.80
N LEU A 61 -4.70 12.46 10.28
CA LEU A 61 -5.36 11.23 9.89
C LEU A 61 -5.04 10.13 10.90
N ALA A 62 -5.96 9.20 11.12
CA ALA A 62 -5.67 7.96 11.84
C ALA A 62 -6.23 6.77 11.06
N TYR A 63 -5.47 5.68 10.98
CA TYR A 63 -5.86 4.48 10.26
C TYR A 63 -5.95 3.27 11.18
N GLU A 64 -7.03 2.51 11.05
CA GLU A 64 -7.19 1.21 11.68
C GLU A 64 -7.30 0.15 10.58
N ALA A 65 -6.86 -1.08 10.85
CA ALA A 65 -6.90 -2.15 9.87
C ALA A 65 -7.19 -3.50 10.53
N TYR A 66 -7.82 -4.40 9.77
CA TYR A 66 -7.74 -5.83 10.09
C TYR A 66 -6.40 -6.35 9.53
N GLU A 67 -5.36 -6.28 10.35
CA GLU A 67 -3.97 -6.48 9.92
C GLU A 67 -3.70 -7.83 9.25
N GLU A 68 -4.21 -8.93 9.80
CA GLU A 68 -4.05 -10.28 9.22
C GLU A 68 -4.59 -10.33 7.78
N ARG A 69 -5.80 -9.81 7.56
CA ARG A 69 -6.43 -9.75 6.23
C ARG A 69 -5.77 -8.75 5.31
N LEU A 70 -5.18 -7.69 5.85
CA LEU A 70 -4.42 -6.73 5.08
C LEU A 70 -3.12 -7.33 4.54
N ILE A 71 -2.42 -8.14 5.34
CA ILE A 71 -1.23 -8.88 4.88
C ILE A 71 -1.61 -9.90 3.80
N GLU A 72 -2.64 -10.72 4.01
CA GLU A 72 -3.15 -11.64 2.98
C GLU A 72 -3.50 -10.88 1.69
N ARG A 73 -4.03 -9.67 1.83
CA ARG A 73 -4.33 -8.81 0.68
C ARG A 73 -3.08 -8.35 -0.06
N PHE A 74 -2.03 -7.94 0.66
CA PHE A 74 -0.77 -7.56 0.05
C PHE A 74 -0.14 -8.72 -0.72
N GLU A 75 -0.15 -9.93 -0.15
CA GLU A 75 0.35 -11.14 -0.82
C GLU A 75 -0.43 -11.42 -2.11
N GLY A 76 -1.76 -11.43 -2.03
CA GLY A 76 -2.63 -11.63 -3.20
C GLY A 76 -2.40 -10.56 -4.28
N LEU A 77 -2.16 -9.31 -3.88
CA LEU A 77 -1.86 -8.21 -4.80
C LEU A 77 -0.55 -8.44 -5.56
N VAL A 78 0.50 -8.91 -4.88
CA VAL A 78 1.79 -9.24 -5.54
C VAL A 78 1.61 -10.38 -6.54
N VAL A 79 0.81 -11.39 -6.20
CA VAL A 79 0.46 -12.49 -7.11
C VAL A 79 -0.26 -11.96 -8.35
N GLU A 80 -1.29 -11.11 -8.16
CA GLU A 80 -2.02 -10.46 -9.27
C GLU A 80 -1.08 -9.66 -10.17
N ILE A 81 -0.20 -8.83 -9.59
CA ILE A 81 0.77 -8.01 -10.34
C ILE A 81 1.70 -8.89 -11.17
N ARG A 82 2.31 -9.92 -10.58
CA ARG A 82 3.25 -10.79 -11.30
C ARG A 82 2.58 -11.65 -12.36
N ALA A 83 1.31 -12.01 -12.17
CA ALA A 83 0.53 -12.71 -13.18
C ALA A 83 0.23 -11.83 -14.39
N GLN A 84 -0.06 -10.54 -14.19
CA GLN A 84 -0.32 -9.58 -15.27
C GLN A 84 0.98 -9.10 -15.94
N TRP A 85 2.04 -8.87 -15.17
CA TRP A 85 3.33 -8.39 -15.65
C TRP A 85 4.48 -9.29 -15.14
N PRO A 86 4.78 -10.41 -15.83
CA PRO A 86 5.83 -11.35 -15.42
C PRO A 86 7.25 -10.76 -15.38
N GLU A 87 7.46 -9.61 -16.04
CA GLU A 87 8.75 -8.91 -16.07
C GLU A 87 9.01 -8.04 -14.82
N VAL A 88 8.00 -7.85 -13.96
CA VAL A 88 8.17 -7.16 -12.67
C VAL A 88 9.12 -7.97 -11.79
N ARG A 89 10.18 -7.32 -11.31
CA ARG A 89 11.20 -7.96 -10.46
C ARG A 89 10.84 -7.81 -9.00
N ARG A 90 10.96 -6.60 -8.47
CA ARG A 90 10.70 -6.33 -7.05
C ARG A 90 9.42 -5.56 -6.85
N VAL A 91 8.67 -5.97 -5.83
CA VAL A 91 7.44 -5.29 -5.41
C VAL A 91 7.52 -4.95 -3.93
N VAL A 92 7.18 -3.72 -3.58
CA VAL A 92 6.99 -3.27 -2.20
C VAL A 92 5.55 -2.84 -2.02
N VAL A 93 4.89 -3.27 -0.95
CA VAL A 93 3.57 -2.76 -0.55
C VAL A 93 3.61 -2.54 0.96
N MET A 94 3.40 -1.29 1.38
CA MET A 94 3.34 -0.99 2.81
C MET A 94 2.20 -0.04 3.10
N HIS A 95 1.55 -0.23 4.24
CA HIS A 95 0.53 0.67 4.74
C HIS A 95 0.76 0.99 6.22
N ARG A 96 0.72 2.27 6.55
CA ARG A 96 0.81 2.78 7.91
C ARG A 96 -0.55 2.73 8.59
N VAL A 97 -0.58 2.26 9.82
CA VAL A 97 -1.73 2.30 10.72
C VAL A 97 -1.41 3.18 11.93
N GLY A 98 -2.42 3.56 12.69
CA GLY A 98 -2.31 4.57 13.74
C GLY A 98 -2.33 6.00 13.19
N GLU A 99 -1.77 6.93 13.95
CA GLU A 99 -1.78 8.35 13.65
C GLU A 99 -0.79 8.72 12.54
N VAL A 100 -1.25 9.56 11.61
CA VAL A 100 -0.49 10.04 10.45
C VAL A 100 -0.63 11.57 10.37
N PRO A 101 0.44 12.31 10.74
CA PRO A 101 0.53 13.74 10.53
C PRO A 101 0.34 14.15 9.07
N ILE A 102 -0.15 15.37 8.85
CA ILE A 102 -0.27 15.94 7.51
C ILE A 102 1.10 16.02 6.82
N GLY A 103 1.13 15.65 5.53
CA GLY A 103 2.34 15.65 4.71
C GLY A 103 3.13 14.33 4.77
N GLU A 104 2.86 13.47 5.75
CA GLU A 104 3.55 12.18 5.88
C GLU A 104 2.92 11.09 5.01
N SER A 105 3.77 10.15 4.60
CA SER A 105 3.38 9.00 3.79
C SER A 105 2.55 8.00 4.61
N THR A 106 1.36 7.69 4.12
CA THR A 106 0.48 6.67 4.69
C THR A 106 0.68 5.31 4.03
N VAL A 107 0.87 5.27 2.71
CA VAL A 107 0.90 4.03 1.94
C VAL A 107 1.89 4.16 0.81
N ILE A 108 2.68 3.11 0.56
CA ILE A 108 3.55 3.03 -0.61
C ILE A 108 3.33 1.76 -1.41
N VAL A 109 3.47 1.91 -2.73
CA VAL A 109 3.60 0.79 -3.66
C VAL A 109 4.81 1.06 -4.54
N VAL A 110 5.74 0.11 -4.61
CA VAL A 110 6.94 0.20 -5.46
C VAL A 110 6.97 -0.99 -6.39
N ALA A 111 7.27 -0.77 -7.67
CA ALA A 111 7.50 -1.84 -8.64
C ALA A 111 8.75 -1.52 -9.47
N SER A 112 9.59 -2.54 -9.70
CA SER A 112 10.71 -2.45 -10.63
C SER A 112 10.57 -3.41 -11.80
N SER A 113 11.01 -2.99 -12.97
CA SER A 113 10.96 -3.78 -14.21
C SER A 113 12.05 -3.34 -15.21
N PRO A 114 12.34 -4.16 -16.24
CA PRO A 114 13.24 -3.77 -17.33
C PRO A 114 12.83 -2.47 -18.04
N HIS A 115 11.52 -2.23 -18.21
CA HIS A 115 10.98 -1.11 -18.97
C HIS A 115 9.93 -0.32 -18.18
N ARG A 116 10.02 1.01 -18.26
CA ARG A 116 9.20 1.95 -17.47
C ARG A 116 7.69 1.73 -17.59
N ASP A 117 7.19 1.35 -18.76
CA ASP A 117 5.74 1.25 -19.00
C ASP A 117 5.16 0.16 -18.08
N VAL A 118 5.85 -0.98 -17.96
CA VAL A 118 5.51 -2.06 -17.02
C VAL A 118 5.57 -1.61 -15.56
N ALA A 119 6.61 -0.86 -15.17
CA ALA A 119 6.73 -0.38 -13.79
C ALA A 119 5.60 0.61 -13.41
N PHE A 120 5.23 1.50 -14.33
CA PHE A 120 4.12 2.44 -14.13
C PHE A 120 2.79 1.70 -14.00
N GLU A 121 2.50 0.78 -14.92
CA GLU A 121 1.26 0.01 -14.91
C GLU A 121 1.13 -0.85 -13.64
N ALA A 122 2.20 -1.57 -13.27
CA ALA A 122 2.21 -2.42 -12.08
C ALA A 122 2.03 -1.61 -10.79
N ALA A 123 2.76 -0.50 -10.61
CA ALA A 123 2.63 0.34 -9.43
C ALA A 123 1.24 0.99 -9.34
N ARG A 124 0.70 1.45 -10.48
CA ARG A 124 -0.64 2.03 -10.56
C ARG A 124 -1.74 1.01 -10.24
N TYR A 125 -1.65 -0.17 -10.84
CA TYR A 125 -2.56 -1.29 -10.54
C TYR A 125 -2.50 -1.65 -9.05
N GLY A 126 -1.28 -1.75 -8.50
CA GLY A 126 -1.05 -2.04 -7.10
C GLY A 126 -1.81 -1.11 -6.16
N ILE A 127 -1.62 0.20 -6.31
CA ILE A 127 -2.30 1.16 -5.43
C ILE A 127 -3.82 1.21 -5.64
N ASP A 128 -4.29 1.16 -6.89
CA ASP A 128 -5.72 1.23 -7.19
C ASP A 128 -6.45 0.00 -6.64
N ARG A 129 -5.87 -1.19 -6.83
CA ARG A 129 -6.41 -2.43 -6.27
C ARG A 129 -6.35 -2.44 -4.76
N LEU A 130 -5.25 -2.00 -4.14
CA LEU A 130 -5.15 -1.96 -2.70
C LEU A 130 -6.25 -1.07 -2.10
N LYS A 131 -6.41 0.15 -2.61
CA LYS A 131 -7.47 1.07 -2.14
C LYS A 131 -8.89 0.52 -2.34
N ALA A 132 -9.09 -0.31 -3.36
CA ALA A 132 -10.40 -0.89 -3.63
C ALA A 132 -10.77 -2.04 -2.69
N THR A 133 -9.80 -2.68 -2.03
CA THR A 133 -9.97 -4.00 -1.39
C THR A 133 -9.38 -4.11 0.01
N ALA A 134 -8.57 -3.15 0.45
CA ALA A 134 -7.92 -3.17 1.75
C ALA A 134 -8.94 -2.99 2.89
N PRO A 135 -8.92 -3.85 3.91
CA PRO A 135 -9.74 -3.70 5.11
C PRO A 135 -9.15 -2.64 6.05
N VAL A 136 -9.13 -1.39 5.59
CA VAL A 136 -8.54 -0.24 6.28
C VAL A 136 -9.59 0.86 6.45
N TRP A 137 -9.69 1.38 7.66
CA TRP A 137 -10.58 2.48 8.02
C TRP A 137 -9.79 3.75 8.31
N LYS A 138 -10.24 4.87 7.75
CA LYS A 138 -9.61 6.18 7.91
C LYS A 138 -10.46 7.07 8.80
N ARG A 139 -9.89 7.62 9.86
CA ARG A 139 -10.44 8.72 10.66
C ARG A 139 -9.71 10.01 10.32
N GLU A 140 -10.46 11.10 10.24
CA GLU A 140 -9.92 12.45 10.04
C GLU A 140 -10.29 13.31 11.24
N VAL A 141 -9.35 14.15 11.69
CA VAL A 141 -9.54 15.13 12.77
C VAL A 141 -9.35 16.53 12.17
N TRP A 142 -10.29 17.44 12.45
CA TRP A 142 -10.24 18.85 12.02
C TRP A 142 -10.75 19.76 13.15
N SER A 143 -10.76 21.07 12.91
CA SER A 143 -11.07 22.10 13.93
C SER A 143 -12.46 21.96 14.58
N GLU A 144 -13.45 21.45 13.84
CA GLU A 144 -14.84 21.34 14.30
C GLU A 144 -15.21 19.92 14.78
N GLY A 145 -14.29 18.96 14.72
CA GLY A 145 -14.54 17.60 15.19
C GLY A 145 -13.70 16.51 14.52
N GLU A 146 -14.14 15.27 14.67
CA GLU A 146 -13.53 14.09 14.05
C GLU A 146 -14.60 13.18 13.45
N SER A 147 -14.23 12.44 12.41
CA SER A 147 -15.12 11.47 11.79
C SER A 147 -14.34 10.39 11.06
N TRP A 148 -14.78 9.16 11.25
CA TRP A 148 -14.44 8.05 10.37
C TRP A 148 -15.00 8.35 8.97
N GLY A 149 -14.11 8.39 7.98
CA GLY A 149 -14.48 8.52 6.58
C GLY A 149 -15.40 7.37 6.17
N LEU A 150 -16.42 7.69 5.37
CA LEU A 150 -17.42 6.73 4.88
C LEU A 150 -16.87 5.75 3.84
N ASP A 151 -15.59 5.86 3.46
CA ASP A 151 -14.90 4.95 2.53
C ASP A 151 -14.57 3.58 3.16
N ALA A 152 -15.16 3.26 4.31
CA ALA A 152 -15.16 1.92 4.87
C ALA A 152 -15.78 0.95 3.87
N ARG A 153 -14.99 0.04 3.32
CA ARG A 153 -15.49 -1.00 2.41
C ARG A 153 -15.56 -2.34 3.12
N GLU A 154 -16.63 -3.09 2.82
CA GLU A 154 -16.73 -4.49 3.23
C GLU A 154 -15.58 -5.29 2.62
N ILE A 155 -15.11 -6.29 3.34
CA ILE A 155 -14.10 -7.24 2.86
C ILE A 155 -14.71 -7.97 1.67
N GLU A 156 -14.29 -7.62 0.45
CA GLU A 156 -14.53 -8.50 -0.69
C GLU A 156 -13.54 -9.66 -0.59
N ASP A 157 -14.07 -10.89 -0.46
CA ASP A 157 -13.25 -12.09 -0.57
C ASP A 157 -12.46 -12.03 -1.87
N LEU A 158 -11.15 -12.18 -1.77
CA LEU A 158 -10.26 -12.24 -2.91
C LEU A 158 -10.58 -13.49 -3.72
N GLY A 159 -11.46 -13.34 -4.69
CA GLY A 159 -11.70 -14.35 -5.71
C GLY A 159 -10.35 -14.72 -6.31
N VAL A 160 -9.96 -15.99 -6.15
CA VAL A 160 -8.78 -16.55 -6.81
C VAL A 160 -8.94 -16.31 -8.31
N PRO A 161 -7.99 -15.66 -9.01
CA PRO A 161 -8.07 -15.53 -10.45
C PRO A 161 -8.15 -16.93 -11.04
N ALA A 162 -9.19 -17.22 -11.82
CA ALA A 162 -9.25 -18.46 -12.57
C ALA A 162 -7.99 -18.57 -13.45
N PRO A 163 -7.30 -19.72 -13.47
CA PRO A 163 -6.12 -19.88 -14.30
C PRO A 163 -6.49 -19.56 -15.76
N GLY A 164 -5.72 -18.65 -16.36
CA GLY A 164 -6.03 -18.00 -17.63
C GLY A 164 -6.44 -18.98 -18.73
N GLY A 165 -7.59 -18.71 -19.35
CA GLY A 165 -7.99 -19.35 -20.59
C GLY A 165 -7.13 -18.80 -21.73
N SER A 166 -6.35 -19.68 -22.36
CA SER A 166 -5.65 -19.39 -23.60
C SER A 166 -6.65 -18.98 -24.70
N ARG A 167 -6.31 -17.92 -25.44
CA ARG A 167 -6.72 -17.73 -26.83
C ARG A 167 -5.53 -17.26 -27.64
#